data_AF-A0A5K1DQQ1-F1
#
_entry.id   AF-A0A5K1DQQ1-F1
#
_cell.length_a   1.000
_cell.length_b   1.000
_cell.length_c   1.000
_cell.angle_alpha   90.00
_cell.angle_beta   90.00
_cell.angle_gamma   90.00
#
_symmetry.space_group_name_H-M   'P 1'
#
loop_
_entity.id
_entity.type
_entity.pdbx_description
1 polymer ?
#
loop_
_entity_poly.entity_id
_entity_poly.type
_entity_poly.pdbx_seq_one_letter_code
_entity_poly.pdbx_strand_id
1 'polypeptide(L)' 'WALMTLLDPVNSLANLIYIGYAGDPSTAFNITRRRKIDRKKKQSQRNVFQCFVFGPENSGKSALLNAFVG' A
#
# COMPACT_ATOMS: atom_id res chain seq x y z
N TRP A 1 1.47 8.79 0.25
CA TRP A 1 0.82 8.30 1.49
C TRP A 1 0.45 6.83 1.43
N ALA A 2 -0.33 6.34 0.46
CA ALA A 2 -0.80 4.94 0.41
C ALA A 2 0.30 3.86 0.55
N LEU A 3 1.45 4.03 -0.14
CA LEU A 3 2.59 3.12 -0.01
C LEU A 3 3.14 3.09 1.42
N MET A 4 3.35 4.26 2.03
CA MET A 4 3.83 4.37 3.41
C MET A 4 2.82 3.75 4.39
N THR A 5 1.52 4.02 4.23
CA THR A 5 0.48 3.41 5.07
C THR A 5 0.47 1.88 4.99
N LEU A 6 0.77 1.30 3.83
CA LEU A 6 0.83 -0.16 3.66
C LEU A 6 2.08 -0.77 4.31
N LEU A 7 3.23 -0.11 4.18
CA LEU A 7 4.52 -0.65 4.64
C LEU A 7 4.81 -0.32 6.11
N ASP A 8 4.41 0.86 6.56
CA ASP A 8 4.69 1.41 7.88
C ASP A 8 3.54 2.33 8.36
N PRO A 9 2.46 1.75 8.87
CA PRO A 9 1.30 2.51 9.34
C PRO A 9 1.61 3.40 10.56
N VAL A 10 2.62 3.05 11.38
CA VAL A 10 2.98 3.82 12.58
C VAL A 10 3.60 5.15 12.18
N ASN A 11 4.60 5.13 11.28
CA ASN A 11 5.17 6.37 10.76
C ASN A 11 4.16 7.15 9.89
N SER A 12 3.25 6.46 9.19
CA SER A 12 2.16 7.12 8.50
C SER A 12 1.26 7.92 9.44
N LEU A 13 0.94 7.38 10.62
CA LEU A 13 0.12 8.05 11.63
C LEU A 13 0.88 9.22 12.28
N ALA A 14 2.15 9.02 12.63
CA ALA A 14 2.98 10.08 13.19
C ALA A 14 3.06 11.29 12.24
N ASN A 15 3.21 11.04 10.95
CA ASN A 15 3.21 12.09 9.93
C ASN A 15 1.85 12.80 9.81
N LEU A 16 0.72 12.09 9.95
CA LEU A 16 -0.61 12.73 9.98
C LEU A 16 -0.77 13.69 11.16
N ILE A 17 -0.27 13.30 12.33
CA ILE A 17 -0.26 14.16 13.53
C ILE A 17 0.63 15.38 13.27
N TYR A 18 1.82 15.17 12.71
CA TYR A 18 2.80 16.23 12.45
C TYR A 18 2.25 17.32 11.50
N ILE A 19 1.51 16.94 10.46
CA ILE A 19 0.89 17.89 9.51
C ILE A 19 -0.41 18.51 10.02
N GLY A 20 -0.82 18.21 11.26
CA GLY A 20 -2.02 18.79 11.87
C GLY A 20 -3.33 18.25 11.32
N TYR A 21 -3.42 16.94 11.02
CA TYR A 21 -4.68 16.32 10.62
C TYR A 21 -5.78 16.59 11.66
N ALA A 22 -6.83 17.31 11.25
CA ALA A 22 -7.84 17.86 12.16
C ALA A 22 -8.88 16.83 12.66
N GLY A 23 -9.01 15.69 11.97
CA GLY A 23 -9.92 14.62 12.38
C GLY A 23 -9.29 13.69 13.41
N ASP A 24 -10.09 12.74 13.93
CA ASP A 24 -9.55 11.64 14.74
C ASP A 24 -8.59 10.79 13.86
N PRO A 25 -7.30 10.71 14.18
CA PRO A 25 -6.33 9.95 13.39
C PRO A 25 -6.69 8.46 13.25
N SER A 26 -7.48 7.90 14.18
CA SER A 26 -7.94 6.51 14.10
C SER A 26 -8.82 6.26 12.86
N THR A 27 -9.52 7.29 12.40
CA THR A 27 -10.44 7.24 11.24
C THR A 27 -9.75 7.38 9.90
N ALA A 28 -8.48 7.81 9.88
CA ALA A 28 -7.70 7.99 8.65
C ALA A 28 -7.25 6.66 8.03
N PHE A 29 -7.31 5.55 8.79
CA PHE A 29 -6.87 4.23 8.34
C PHE A 29 -8.06 3.29 8.16
N ASN A 30 -8.06 2.55 7.06
CA ASN A 30 -9.02 1.46 6.83
C ASN A 30 -8.32 0.10 6.91
N ILE A 31 -8.62 -0.66 7.96
CA ILE A 31 -8.05 -1.99 8.16
C ILE A 31 -8.77 -2.99 7.26
N THR A 32 -8.06 -3.50 6.25
CA THR A 32 -8.60 -4.54 5.37
C THR A 32 -8.52 -5.93 6.01
N ARG A 33 -9.52 -6.77 5.72
CA ARG A 33 -9.57 -8.15 6.24
C ARG A 33 -8.46 -9.04 5.67
N ARG A 34 -8.24 -10.21 6.29
CA ARG A 34 -7.26 -11.21 5.86
C ARG A 34 -7.52 -11.69 4.42
N ARG A 35 -6.47 -11.72 3.59
CA ARG A 35 -6.48 -12.13 2.17
C ARG A 35 -7.08 -13.53 1.93
N LYS A 36 -6.96 -14.46 2.89
CA LYS A 36 -7.51 -15.82 2.78
C LYS A 36 -9.03 -15.83 2.53
N ILE A 37 -9.74 -14.87 3.12
CA ILE A 37 -11.20 -14.73 2.98
C ILE A 37 -11.54 -14.26 1.56
N ASP A 38 -10.83 -13.23 1.06
CA ASP A 38 -11.04 -12.69 -0.29
C ASP A 38 -10.76 -13.73 -1.37
N ARG A 39 -9.69 -14.53 -1.21
CA ARG A 39 -9.37 -15.64 -2.11
C ARG A 39 -10.47 -16.69 -2.17
N LYS A 40 -11.03 -17.08 -1.01
CA LYS A 40 -12.14 -18.05 -0.94
C LYS A 40 -13.38 -17.53 -1.66
N LYS A 41 -13.65 -16.22 -1.55
CA LYS A 41 -14.80 -15.55 -2.18
C LYS A 41 -14.56 -15.11 -3.63
N LYS A 42 -13.32 -15.19 -4.13
CA LYS A 42 -12.89 -14.62 -5.43
C LYS A 42 -13.27 -13.14 -5.60
N GLN A 43 -13.30 -12.39 -4.49
CA GLN A 43 -13.67 -10.98 -4.47
C GLN A 43 -12.84 -10.26 -3.41
N SER A 44 -12.18 -9.16 -3.81
CA SER A 44 -11.37 -8.32 -2.93
C SER A 44 -12.06 -6.97 -2.69
N GLN A 45 -11.97 -6.47 -1.46
CA GLN A 45 -12.36 -5.10 -1.09
C GLN A 45 -11.11 -4.20 -0.88
N ARG A 46 -9.92 -4.72 -1.18
CA ARG A 46 -8.65 -3.99 -1.05
C ARG A 46 -8.45 -3.11 -2.29
N ASN A 47 -7.98 -1.89 -2.05
CA ASN A 47 -7.63 -0.93 -3.11
C ASN A 47 -6.12 -0.81 -3.34
N VAL A 48 -5.29 -1.37 -2.46
CA VAL A 48 -3.82 -1.31 -2.54
C VAL A 48 -3.26 -2.73 -2.57
N PHE A 49 -2.36 -2.99 -3.52
CA PHE A 49 -1.71 -4.28 -3.72
C PHE A 49 -0.20 -4.09 -3.87
N GLN A 50 0.57 -4.96 -3.21
CA GLN A 50 2.03 -5.00 -3.36
C GLN A 50 2.40 -6.10 -4.36
N CYS A 51 3.16 -5.72 -5.39
CA CYS A 51 3.69 -6.63 -6.40
C CYS A 51 5.22 -6.67 -6.30
N PHE A 52 5.80 -7.87 -6.29
CA PHE A 52 7.24 -8.07 -6.31
C PHE A 52 7.67 -8.45 -7.73
N VAL A 53 8.63 -7.71 -8.29
CA VAL A 53 9.14 -7.91 -9.65
C VAL A 53 10.48 -8.64 -9.57
N PHE A 54 10.52 -9.86 -10.13
CA PHE A 54 11.72 -10.72 -10.14
C PHE A 54 12.22 -10.94 -11.56
N GLY A 55 13.52 -11.18 -11.71
CA GLY A 55 14.17 -11.42 -13.00
C GLY A 55 15.69 -11.27 -12.93
N PRO A 56 16.43 -11.82 -13.91
CA PRO A 56 17.90 -11.78 -13.94
C PRO A 56 18.44 -10.35 -14.12
N GLU A 57 19.74 -10.17 -13.95
CA GLU A 57 20.40 -8.88 -14.19
C GLU A 57 20.07 -8.36 -15.60
N ASN A 58 19.89 -7.04 -15.73
CA ASN A 58 19.55 -6.36 -17.00
C ASN A 58 18.24 -6.80 -17.70
N SER A 59 17.34 -7.53 -17.04
CA SER A 59 16.04 -7.95 -17.62
C SER A 59 14.97 -6.84 -17.72
N GLY A 60 15.35 -5.57 -17.52
CA GLY A 60 14.41 -4.44 -17.63
C GLY A 60 13.45 -4.22 -16.45
N LYS A 61 13.67 -4.86 -15.28
CA LYS A 61 12.80 -4.71 -14.09
C LYS A 61 12.56 -3.25 -13.68
N SER A 62 13.61 -2.43 -13.67
CA SER A 62 13.51 -1.00 -13.32
C SER A 62 12.76 -0.20 -14.38
N ALA A 63 12.96 -0.51 -15.67
CA ALA A 63 12.22 0.12 -16.77
C ALA A 63 10.73 -0.18 -16.66
N LEU A 64 10.35 -1.42 -16.30
CA LEU A 64 8.96 -1.78 -16.01
C LEU A 64 8.39 -0.92 -14.88
N LEU A 65 9.09 -0.76 -13.75
CA LEU A 65 8.60 0.08 -12.65
C LEU A 65 8.46 1.55 -13.05
N ASN A 66 9.44 2.10 -13.78
CA ASN A 66 9.42 3.49 -14.22
C ASN A 66 8.25 3.78 -15.17
N ALA A 67 7.87 2.81 -16.03
CA ALA A 67 6.73 2.95 -16.93
C ALA A 67 5.38 3.14 -16.21
N PHE A 68 5.27 2.74 -14.93
CA PHE A 68 4.06 2.95 -14.11
C PHE A 68 4.01 4.32 -13.43
N VAL A 69 5.12 5.05 -13.39
CA VAL A 69 5.21 6.34 -12.66
C VAL A 69 5.04 7.54 -13.59
N GLY A 70 5.28 7.39 -14.91
CA GLY A 70 4.95 8.38 -15.94
C GLY A 70 5.63 9.73 -15.75
#